data_AF-A0A2E9LQ36-F1
#
_entry.id   AF-A0A2E9LQ36-F1
#
_cell.length_a   1.000
_cell.length_b   1.000
_cell.length_c   1.000
_cell.angle_alpha   90.00
_cell.angle_beta   90.00
_cell.angle_gamma   90.00
#
_symmetry.space_group_name_H-M   'P 1'
#
loop_
_entity.id
_entity.type
_entity.pdbx_description
1 polymer ?
#
loop_
_entity_poly.entity_id
_entity_poly.type
_entity_poly.pdbx_seq_one_letter_code
_entity_poly.pdbx_strand_id
1 'polypeptide(L)'
;MPPTRQTARQEHEMTEIEHRVAVAKRLAANIRKYLGDLTTEQWELPSACAEWQVQDVVSHLIGGAERQAESMERGRGGDSNPPAGFVPPQPAELSAANAQRDINRRNEMAGHFLESFDASYKKLHLEFDEFAKTSWDTLCWHVRRGAMTAAAYVELRIQELAIHDFDIRSAFQANAGLDSDCVPVLVDMTPRWLGMCFRPSEKLPKPVVYGFDVDGEKSQLVVTGDAFEMKPESARNPDLSLSATGEQYLLFTYGRLTAEDGIHLGRLAVTGEISHLDQFEVWFKGL
;
A
#
# COMPACT_ATOMS: atom_id res chain seq x y z
N MET A 1 7.80 -61.43 2.61
CA MET A 1 7.23 -60.16 2.11
C MET A 1 7.62 -59.06 3.06
N PRO A 2 8.36 -58.03 2.64
CA PRO A 2 8.62 -56.87 3.49
C PRO A 2 7.43 -55.91 3.44
N PRO A 3 7.15 -55.13 4.51
CA PRO A 3 6.15 -54.08 4.45
C PRO A 3 6.75 -52.83 3.81
N THR A 4 6.10 -52.37 2.74
CA THR A 4 6.42 -51.12 2.05
C THR A 4 6.08 -49.94 2.97
N ARG A 5 7.09 -49.16 3.36
CA ARG A 5 6.89 -47.85 4.02
C ARG A 5 6.24 -46.89 3.02
N GLN A 6 4.98 -46.56 3.25
CA GLN A 6 4.30 -45.48 2.56
C GLN A 6 4.71 -44.17 3.25
N THR A 7 5.67 -43.44 2.69
CA THR A 7 5.97 -42.07 3.09
C THR A 7 4.86 -41.17 2.56
N ALA A 8 3.91 -40.82 3.43
CA ALA A 8 2.97 -39.73 3.18
C ALA A 8 3.76 -38.42 3.18
N ARG A 9 3.85 -37.77 2.01
CA ARG A 9 4.31 -36.39 1.88
C ARG A 9 3.15 -35.53 2.37
N GLN A 10 3.21 -35.03 3.60
CA GLN A 10 2.27 -34.00 4.06
C GLN A 10 2.58 -32.74 3.27
N GLU A 11 1.64 -32.29 2.43
CA GLU A 11 1.67 -30.95 1.87
C GLU A 11 1.51 -29.98 3.05
N HIS A 12 2.53 -29.15 3.29
CA HIS A 12 2.47 -28.12 4.31
C HIS A 12 1.56 -27.01 3.78
N GLU A 13 0.40 -26.85 4.41
CA GLU A 13 -0.51 -25.74 4.11
C GLU A 13 0.17 -24.43 4.52
N MET A 14 0.29 -23.51 3.57
CA MET A 14 0.94 -22.22 3.77
C MET A 14 0.10 -21.36 4.71
N THR A 15 0.71 -20.85 5.78
CA THR A 15 0.07 -19.90 6.68
C THR A 15 -0.22 -18.57 5.98
N GLU A 16 -1.15 -17.79 6.50
CA GLU A 16 -1.50 -16.48 5.94
C GLU A 16 -0.29 -15.53 5.86
N ILE A 17 0.58 -15.52 6.88
CA ILE A 17 1.78 -14.69 6.86
C ILE A 17 2.81 -15.17 5.84
N GLU A 18 2.97 -16.48 5.65
CA GLU A 18 3.85 -17.02 4.61
C GLU A 18 3.35 -16.64 3.20
N HIS A 19 2.02 -16.66 3.00
CA HIS A 19 1.41 -16.19 1.77
C HIS A 19 1.70 -14.70 1.53
N ARG A 20 1.48 -13.84 2.53
CA ARG A 20 1.76 -12.40 2.42
C ARG A 20 3.25 -12.10 2.16
N VAL A 21 4.15 -12.82 2.82
CA VAL A 21 5.60 -12.72 2.54
C VAL A 21 5.91 -13.12 1.09
N ALA A 22 5.29 -14.20 0.58
CA ALA A 22 5.45 -14.62 -0.81
C ALA A 22 4.93 -13.56 -1.81
N VAL A 23 3.78 -12.94 -1.52
CA VAL A 23 3.23 -11.83 -2.30
C VAL A 23 4.20 -10.65 -2.32
N ALA A 24 4.71 -10.20 -1.17
CA ALA A 24 5.66 -9.10 -1.08
C ALA A 24 6.95 -9.37 -1.89
N LYS A 25 7.53 -10.57 -1.75
CA LYS A 25 8.72 -10.98 -2.51
C LYS A 25 8.46 -11.01 -4.02
N ARG A 26 7.29 -11.52 -4.44
CA ARG A 26 6.92 -11.60 -5.85
C ARG A 26 6.68 -10.23 -6.46
N LEU A 27 5.98 -9.34 -5.77
CA LEU A 27 5.79 -7.95 -6.21
C LEU A 27 7.13 -7.24 -6.44
N ALA A 28 8.06 -7.34 -5.48
CA ALA A 28 9.40 -6.76 -5.62
C ALA A 28 10.16 -7.34 -6.83
N ALA A 29 10.09 -8.66 -7.05
CA ALA A 29 10.71 -9.31 -8.20
C ALA A 29 10.09 -8.86 -9.54
N ASN A 30 8.77 -8.71 -9.59
CA ASN A 30 8.04 -8.26 -10.78
C ASN A 30 8.37 -6.80 -11.14
N ILE A 31 8.41 -5.91 -10.14
CA ILE A 31 8.86 -4.52 -10.31
C ILE A 31 10.30 -4.52 -10.82
N ARG A 32 11.22 -5.21 -10.13
CA ARG A 32 12.63 -5.25 -10.51
C ARG A 32 12.87 -5.73 -11.93
N LYS A 33 12.12 -6.76 -12.36
CA LYS A 33 12.16 -7.25 -13.74
C LYS A 33 11.71 -6.17 -14.71
N TYR A 34 10.57 -5.55 -14.46
CA TYR A 34 10.01 -4.51 -15.32
C TYR A 34 10.92 -3.27 -15.43
N LEU A 35 11.53 -2.84 -14.32
CA LEU A 35 12.51 -1.75 -14.30
C LEU A 35 13.73 -2.03 -15.20
N GLY A 36 14.08 -3.30 -15.39
CA GLY A 36 15.16 -3.70 -16.30
C GLY A 36 14.84 -3.52 -17.79
N ASP A 37 13.56 -3.37 -18.13
CA ASP A 37 13.09 -3.21 -19.52
C ASP A 37 12.83 -1.73 -19.87
N LEU A 38 12.93 -0.80 -18.91
CA LEU A 38 12.69 0.62 -19.14
C LEU A 38 13.84 1.28 -19.90
N THR A 39 13.50 2.16 -20.85
CA THR A 39 14.50 3.04 -21.49
C THR A 39 14.93 4.16 -20.56
N THR A 40 16.08 4.77 -20.81
CA THR A 40 16.60 5.91 -20.03
C THR A 40 15.58 7.05 -19.93
N GLU A 41 14.88 7.34 -21.03
CA GLU A 41 13.87 8.41 -21.06
C GLU A 41 12.65 8.08 -20.19
N GLN A 42 12.26 6.80 -20.10
CA GLN A 42 11.13 6.39 -19.28
C GLN A 42 11.38 6.59 -17.79
N TRP A 43 12.64 6.51 -17.33
CA TRP A 43 12.98 6.78 -15.93
C TRP A 43 12.66 8.22 -15.50
N GLU A 44 12.71 9.18 -16.43
CA GLU A 44 12.53 10.62 -16.15
C GLU A 44 11.08 11.10 -16.36
N LEU A 45 10.19 10.24 -16.86
CA LEU A 45 8.80 10.60 -17.09
C LEU A 45 8.00 10.71 -15.77
N PRO A 46 6.97 11.57 -15.72
CA PRO A 46 6.05 11.65 -14.59
C PRO A 46 5.39 10.30 -14.31
N SER A 47 5.30 9.93 -13.02
CA SER A 47 4.53 8.78 -12.54
C SER A 47 3.10 9.20 -12.18
N ALA A 48 2.22 8.24 -11.85
CA ALA A 48 0.90 8.58 -11.28
C ALA A 48 0.97 9.06 -9.81
N CYS A 49 2.12 8.92 -9.14
CA CYS A 49 2.37 9.61 -7.89
C CYS A 49 2.73 11.07 -8.20
N ALA A 50 1.84 12.00 -7.85
CA ALA A 50 2.02 13.41 -8.14
C ALA A 50 3.38 13.92 -7.63
N GLU A 51 4.00 14.81 -8.39
CA GLU A 51 5.34 15.39 -8.13
C GLU A 51 6.53 14.42 -8.28
N TRP A 52 6.30 13.14 -8.57
CA TRP A 52 7.37 12.14 -8.73
C TRP A 52 7.53 11.69 -10.18
N GLN A 53 8.79 11.60 -10.61
CA GLN A 53 9.16 10.83 -11.79
C GLN A 53 9.28 9.34 -11.41
N VAL A 54 9.32 8.46 -12.41
CA VAL A 54 9.52 7.02 -12.17
C VAL A 54 10.75 6.73 -11.31
N GLN A 55 11.87 7.40 -11.57
CA GLN A 55 13.08 7.26 -10.75
C GLN A 55 12.93 7.71 -9.28
N ASP A 56 12.02 8.65 -9.00
CA ASP A 56 11.73 9.09 -7.62
C ASP A 56 10.92 8.01 -6.88
N VAL A 57 9.93 7.41 -7.55
CA VAL A 57 9.18 6.26 -7.03
C VAL A 57 10.12 5.08 -6.71
N VAL A 58 11.07 4.79 -7.59
CA VAL A 58 12.03 3.71 -7.37
C VAL A 58 12.98 4.03 -6.22
N SER A 59 13.49 5.26 -6.14
CA SER A 59 14.29 5.73 -4.98
C SER A 59 13.52 5.57 -3.66
N HIS A 60 12.23 5.92 -3.67
CA HIS A 60 11.33 5.75 -2.53
C HIS A 60 11.22 4.28 -2.09
N LEU A 61 10.93 3.37 -3.04
CA LEU A 61 10.80 1.93 -2.77
C LEU A 61 12.08 1.34 -2.18
N ILE A 62 13.25 1.75 -2.67
CA ILE A 62 14.56 1.30 -2.18
C ILE A 62 14.78 1.79 -0.75
N GLY A 63 14.57 3.08 -0.50
CA GLY A 63 14.71 3.63 0.86
C GLY A 63 13.71 3.01 1.83
N GLY A 64 12.50 2.70 1.37
CA GLY A 64 11.49 1.98 2.15
C GLY A 64 11.98 0.59 2.56
N ALA A 65 12.52 -0.19 1.63
CA ALA A 65 13.02 -1.52 1.90
C ALA A 65 14.20 -1.52 2.89
N GLU A 66 15.12 -0.56 2.77
CA GLU A 66 16.23 -0.39 3.71
C GLU A 66 15.76 -0.07 5.13
N ARG A 67 14.87 0.92 5.27
CA ARG A 67 14.32 1.33 6.58
C ARG A 67 13.56 0.19 7.24
N GLN A 68 12.85 -0.62 6.45
CA GLN A 68 12.14 -1.78 6.97
C GLN A 68 13.11 -2.87 7.41
N ALA A 69 14.12 -3.21 6.60
CA ALA A 69 15.11 -4.22 6.95
C ALA A 69 15.84 -3.85 8.26
N GLU A 70 16.34 -2.62 8.37
CA GLU A 70 16.99 -2.12 9.59
C GLU A 70 16.07 -2.17 10.82
N SER A 71 14.79 -1.79 10.65
CA SER A 71 13.81 -1.82 11.72
C SER A 71 13.46 -3.23 12.17
N MET A 72 13.36 -4.16 11.22
CA MET A 72 13.10 -5.58 11.48
C MET A 72 14.29 -6.23 12.21
N GLU A 73 15.52 -5.94 11.78
CA GLU A 73 16.75 -6.38 12.46
C GLU A 73 16.79 -5.89 13.91
N ARG A 74 16.55 -4.59 14.14
CA ARG A 74 16.46 -4.01 15.49
C ARG A 74 15.35 -4.64 16.33
N GLY A 75 14.18 -4.86 15.73
CA GLY A 75 13.04 -5.51 16.37
C GLY A 75 13.37 -6.92 16.86
N ARG A 76 14.05 -7.74 16.05
CA ARG A 76 14.55 -9.06 16.48
C ARG A 76 15.58 -8.96 17.61
N GLY A 77 16.37 -7.88 17.63
CA GLY A 77 17.27 -7.53 18.72
C GLY A 77 16.57 -7.02 19.99
N GLY A 78 15.24 -6.88 19.98
CA GLY A 78 14.45 -6.39 21.12
C GLY A 78 14.31 -4.87 21.18
N ASP A 79 14.66 -4.15 20.11
CA ASP A 79 14.57 -2.70 20.05
C ASP A 79 13.56 -2.22 18.99
N SER A 80 12.36 -1.85 19.45
CA SER A 80 11.30 -1.26 18.63
C SER A 80 11.12 0.25 18.89
N ASN A 81 12.10 0.90 19.51
CA ASN A 81 12.01 2.32 19.85
C ASN A 81 12.29 3.20 18.61
N PRO A 82 11.89 4.49 18.64
CA PRO A 82 12.39 5.46 17.66
C PRO A 82 13.93 5.47 17.64
N PRO A 83 14.57 5.62 16.47
CA PRO A 83 16.01 5.83 16.37
C PRO A 83 16.48 6.99 17.25
N ALA A 84 17.71 6.91 17.75
CA ALA A 84 18.27 7.97 18.57
C ALA A 84 18.25 9.32 17.84
N GLY A 85 17.71 10.35 18.50
CA GLY A 85 17.58 11.69 17.92
C GLY A 85 16.39 11.86 16.96
N PHE A 86 15.49 10.88 16.85
CA PHE A 86 14.28 11.03 16.06
C PHE A 86 13.40 12.17 16.60
N VAL A 87 13.09 13.11 15.71
CA VAL A 87 12.11 14.17 15.96
C VAL A 87 10.92 13.90 15.04
N PRO A 88 9.69 13.76 15.57
CA PRO A 88 8.51 13.58 14.74
C PRO A 88 8.38 14.73 13.73
N PRO A 89 8.22 14.44 12.42
CA PRO A 89 8.02 15.47 11.42
C PRO A 89 6.71 16.22 11.68
N GLN A 90 6.70 17.53 11.41
CA GLN A 90 5.47 18.33 11.51
C GLN A 90 4.48 17.92 10.40
N PRO A 91 3.17 17.77 10.70
CA PRO A 91 2.19 17.30 9.72
C PRO A 91 2.16 18.10 8.41
N ALA A 92 2.35 19.42 8.49
CA ALA A 92 2.33 20.33 7.35
C ALA A 92 3.54 20.19 6.40
N GLU A 93 4.64 19.59 6.85
CA GLU A 93 5.90 19.49 6.07
C GLU A 93 6.13 18.09 5.48
N LEU A 94 5.30 17.11 5.87
CA LEU A 94 5.50 15.69 5.55
C LEU A 94 5.58 15.39 4.06
N SER A 95 4.68 15.94 3.23
CA SER A 95 4.62 15.55 1.80
C SER A 95 5.82 16.08 1.02
N ALA A 96 6.05 17.39 1.07
CA ALA A 96 7.15 18.04 0.35
C ALA A 96 8.53 17.59 0.86
N ALA A 97 8.70 17.39 2.17
CA ALA A 97 9.96 16.89 2.72
C ALA A 97 10.25 15.43 2.32
N ASN A 98 9.21 14.58 2.18
CA ASN A 98 9.39 13.21 1.69
C ASN A 98 9.80 13.20 0.22
N ALA A 99 9.12 13.97 -0.64
CA ALA A 99 9.47 14.08 -2.04
C ALA A 99 10.91 14.56 -2.24
N GLN A 100 11.31 15.63 -1.53
CA GLN A 100 12.68 16.15 -1.64
C GLN A 100 13.74 15.16 -1.11
N ARG A 101 13.44 14.42 -0.04
CA ARG A 101 14.34 13.37 0.48
C ARG A 101 14.56 12.29 -0.58
N ASP A 102 13.49 11.82 -1.22
CA ASP A 102 13.56 10.72 -2.16
C ASP A 102 14.24 11.18 -3.48
N ILE A 103 14.08 12.44 -3.87
CA ILE A 103 14.85 13.11 -4.94
C ILE A 103 16.35 13.22 -4.60
N ASN A 104 16.69 13.65 -3.38
CA ASN A 104 18.09 13.77 -2.97
C ASN A 104 18.78 12.40 -2.98
N ARG A 105 18.10 11.40 -2.41
CA ARG A 105 18.55 10.01 -2.39
C ARG A 105 18.73 9.46 -3.80
N ARG A 106 17.79 9.74 -4.70
CA ARG A 106 17.90 9.36 -6.12
C ARG A 106 19.18 9.93 -6.73
N ASN A 107 19.49 11.19 -6.47
CA ASN A 107 20.70 11.84 -6.99
C ASN A 107 21.98 11.20 -6.43
N GLU A 108 21.98 10.79 -5.16
CA GLU A 108 23.10 10.07 -4.53
C GLU A 108 23.38 8.70 -5.17
N MET A 109 22.33 8.04 -5.70
CA MET A 109 22.47 6.74 -6.36
C MET A 109 23.09 6.83 -7.75
N ALA A 110 23.17 8.04 -8.34
CA ALA A 110 23.86 8.32 -9.60
C ALA A 110 23.52 7.34 -10.75
N GLY A 111 22.25 6.92 -10.86
CA GLY A 111 21.77 6.00 -11.90
C GLY A 111 21.90 4.51 -11.58
N HIS A 112 22.51 4.12 -10.45
CA HIS A 112 22.63 2.72 -10.00
C HIS A 112 21.35 2.21 -9.31
N PHE A 113 20.18 2.47 -9.92
CA PHE A 113 18.88 2.17 -9.33
C PHE A 113 18.65 0.67 -9.18
N LEU A 114 18.98 -0.11 -10.21
CA LEU A 114 18.72 -1.54 -10.26
C LEU A 114 19.59 -2.30 -9.25
N GLU A 115 20.88 -1.98 -9.16
CA GLU A 115 21.81 -2.57 -8.19
C GLU A 115 21.39 -2.25 -6.75
N SER A 116 20.96 -1.01 -6.52
CA SER A 116 20.49 -0.58 -5.20
C SER A 116 19.15 -1.22 -4.82
N PHE A 117 18.26 -1.42 -5.79
CA PHE A 117 17.02 -2.20 -5.60
C PHE A 117 17.35 -3.64 -5.23
N ASP A 118 18.24 -4.29 -5.98
CA ASP A 118 18.67 -5.66 -5.68
C ASP A 118 19.28 -5.78 -4.29
N ALA A 119 20.17 -4.85 -3.91
CA ALA A 119 20.81 -4.85 -2.61
C ALA A 119 19.83 -4.62 -1.45
N SER A 120 18.92 -3.66 -1.58
CA SER A 120 17.93 -3.32 -0.54
C SER A 120 16.91 -4.45 -0.33
N TYR A 121 16.33 -4.98 -1.41
CA TYR A 121 15.37 -6.08 -1.30
C TYR A 121 16.01 -7.40 -0.91
N LYS A 122 17.29 -7.66 -1.27
CA LYS A 122 18.02 -8.80 -0.73
C LYS A 122 18.10 -8.75 0.80
N LYS A 123 18.44 -7.58 1.37
CA LYS A 123 18.47 -7.41 2.84
C LYS A 123 17.09 -7.61 3.47
N LEU A 124 16.06 -6.99 2.91
CA LEU A 124 14.69 -7.13 3.41
C LEU A 124 14.19 -8.58 3.34
N HIS A 125 14.48 -9.30 2.26
CA HIS A 125 14.06 -10.69 2.12
C HIS A 125 14.77 -11.61 3.12
N LEU A 126 16.04 -11.33 3.45
CA LEU A 126 16.74 -12.03 4.54
C LEU A 126 16.05 -11.81 5.88
N GLU A 127 15.62 -10.58 6.17
CA GLU A 127 14.83 -10.33 7.39
C GLU A 127 13.50 -11.10 7.37
N PHE A 128 12.79 -11.19 6.26
CA PHE A 128 11.59 -12.04 6.17
C PHE A 128 11.90 -13.51 6.47
N ASP A 129 13.05 -14.02 5.99
CA ASP A 129 13.48 -15.41 6.24
C ASP A 129 13.89 -15.64 7.70
N GLU A 130 14.47 -14.64 8.38
CA GLU A 130 14.78 -14.72 9.81
C GLU A 130 13.52 -14.61 10.69
N PHE A 131 12.54 -13.81 10.28
CA PHE A 131 11.25 -13.71 10.96
C PHE A 131 10.41 -14.97 10.82
N ALA A 132 10.57 -15.75 9.74
CA ALA A 132 9.96 -17.08 9.65
C ALA A 132 10.43 -18.04 10.75
N LYS A 133 11.57 -17.75 11.40
CA LYS A 133 12.13 -18.52 12.52
C LYS A 133 11.81 -17.90 13.88
N THR A 134 11.16 -16.74 13.90
CA THR A 134 10.85 -15.92 15.08
C THR A 134 9.35 -15.62 15.13
N SER A 135 8.87 -14.87 16.13
CA SER A 135 7.48 -14.41 16.14
C SER A 135 7.26 -13.22 15.21
N TRP A 136 6.27 -13.31 14.34
CA TRP A 136 5.78 -12.20 13.51
C TRP A 136 5.05 -11.11 14.32
N ASP A 137 4.73 -11.36 15.59
CA ASP A 137 4.20 -10.36 16.54
C ASP A 137 5.30 -9.45 17.12
N THR A 138 6.57 -9.76 16.85
CA THR A 138 7.69 -8.92 17.27
C THR A 138 7.52 -7.51 16.72
N LEU A 139 7.71 -6.52 17.57
CA LEU A 139 7.52 -5.12 17.22
C LEU A 139 8.74 -4.56 16.47
N CYS A 140 8.47 -3.78 15.43
CA CYS A 140 9.42 -3.06 14.61
C CYS A 140 9.00 -1.59 14.54
N TRP A 141 9.96 -0.68 14.61
CA TRP A 141 9.68 0.76 14.53
C TRP A 141 9.33 1.20 13.09
N HIS A 142 8.24 1.93 12.92
CA HIS A 142 7.89 2.61 11.68
C HIS A 142 7.67 4.10 11.94
N VAL A 143 8.28 4.95 11.10
CA VAL A 143 8.32 6.41 11.30
C VAL A 143 6.94 7.07 11.47
N ARG A 144 5.90 6.56 10.80
CA ARG A 144 4.53 7.10 10.92
C ARG A 144 3.62 6.29 11.84
N ARG A 145 3.90 5.00 12.05
CA ARG A 145 3.01 4.07 12.78
C ARG A 145 3.51 3.72 14.17
N GLY A 146 4.71 4.18 14.55
CA GLY A 146 5.36 3.79 15.78
C GLY A 146 5.78 2.32 15.75
N ALA A 147 5.85 1.70 16.92
CA ALA A 147 6.09 0.27 17.04
C ALA A 147 4.88 -0.51 16.51
N MET A 148 5.10 -1.35 15.50
CA MET A 148 4.08 -2.20 14.86
C MET A 148 4.61 -3.61 14.68
N THR A 149 3.74 -4.62 14.59
CA THR A 149 4.18 -6.00 14.38
C THR A 149 4.89 -6.15 13.03
N ALA A 150 5.84 -7.09 12.95
CA ALA A 150 6.49 -7.43 11.70
C ALA A 150 5.49 -7.92 10.64
N ALA A 151 4.45 -8.66 11.04
CA ALA A 151 3.35 -9.04 10.14
C ALA A 151 2.68 -7.81 9.50
N ALA A 152 2.32 -6.80 10.30
CA ALA A 152 1.73 -5.56 9.79
C ALA A 152 2.72 -4.78 8.91
N TYR A 153 4.04 -4.94 9.11
CA TYR A 153 5.04 -4.30 8.27
C TYR A 153 5.18 -5.01 6.91
N VAL A 154 4.95 -6.32 6.85
CA VAL A 154 4.81 -7.05 5.58
C VAL A 154 3.59 -6.56 4.80
N GLU A 155 2.43 -6.45 5.46
CA GLU A 155 1.21 -5.85 4.86
C GLU A 155 1.50 -4.46 4.28
N LEU A 156 2.16 -3.59 5.07
CA LEU A 156 2.57 -2.27 4.60
C LEU A 156 3.48 -2.36 3.38
N ARG A 157 4.46 -3.28 3.35
CA ARG A 157 5.33 -3.46 2.18
C ARG A 157 4.56 -3.89 0.94
N ILE A 158 3.56 -4.75 1.07
CA ILE A 158 2.67 -5.14 -0.04
C ILE A 158 1.95 -3.91 -0.59
N GLN A 159 1.40 -3.07 0.29
CA GLN A 159 0.78 -1.80 -0.11
C GLN A 159 1.74 -0.89 -0.87
N GLU A 160 2.93 -0.63 -0.31
CA GLU A 160 3.93 0.24 -0.93
C GLU A 160 4.35 -0.29 -2.31
N LEU A 161 4.59 -1.60 -2.44
CA LEU A 161 4.97 -2.22 -3.71
C LEU A 161 3.85 -2.18 -4.75
N ALA A 162 2.63 -2.55 -4.36
CA ALA A 162 1.51 -2.69 -5.29
C ALA A 162 1.09 -1.33 -5.88
N ILE A 163 0.93 -0.31 -5.04
CA ILE A 163 0.49 1.01 -5.49
C ILE A 163 1.59 1.69 -6.31
N HIS A 164 2.85 1.54 -5.91
CA HIS A 164 3.95 2.15 -6.67
C HIS A 164 4.32 1.37 -7.94
N ASP A 165 4.06 0.07 -8.03
CA ASP A 165 4.11 -0.65 -9.31
C ASP A 165 3.07 -0.07 -10.29
N PHE A 166 1.84 0.20 -9.81
CA PHE A 166 0.84 0.91 -10.60
C PHE A 166 1.32 2.32 -10.98
N ASP A 167 1.88 3.09 -10.05
CA ASP A 167 2.35 4.45 -10.33
C ASP A 167 3.43 4.49 -11.42
N ILE A 168 4.29 3.47 -11.47
CA ILE A 168 5.33 3.31 -12.49
C ILE A 168 4.72 2.85 -13.82
N ARG A 169 3.91 1.79 -13.82
CA ARG A 169 3.38 1.18 -15.05
C ARG A 169 2.37 2.07 -15.76
N SER A 170 1.49 2.73 -14.99
CA SER A 170 0.40 3.55 -15.55
C SER A 170 0.91 4.77 -16.32
N ALA A 171 2.15 5.21 -16.08
CA ALA A 171 2.83 6.23 -16.88
C ALA A 171 3.00 5.83 -18.36
N PHE A 172 3.02 4.53 -18.67
CA PHE A 172 3.30 3.99 -20.01
C PHE A 172 2.22 3.03 -20.52
N GLN A 173 1.36 2.52 -19.63
CA GLN A 173 0.44 1.43 -19.92
C GLN A 173 -0.98 1.82 -19.51
N ALA A 174 -1.85 2.05 -20.50
CA ALA A 174 -3.26 2.41 -20.26
C ALA A 174 -4.06 1.33 -19.52
N ASN A 175 -3.58 0.08 -19.54
CA ASN A 175 -4.17 -1.07 -18.85
C ASN A 175 -3.35 -1.53 -17.63
N ALA A 176 -2.49 -0.67 -17.07
CA ALA A 176 -1.86 -0.95 -15.79
C ALA A 176 -2.93 -1.25 -14.72
N GLY A 177 -2.65 -2.25 -13.89
CA GLY A 177 -3.52 -2.73 -12.82
C GLY A 177 -2.69 -3.23 -11.64
N LEU A 178 -3.35 -3.83 -10.66
CA LEU A 178 -2.73 -4.39 -9.47
C LEU A 178 -2.52 -5.91 -9.64
N ASP A 179 -1.51 -6.48 -8.96
CA ASP A 179 -1.37 -7.93 -8.87
C ASP A 179 -2.57 -8.52 -8.10
N SER A 180 -3.24 -9.52 -8.66
CA SER A 180 -4.50 -10.03 -8.09
C SER A 180 -4.36 -10.54 -6.66
N ASP A 181 -3.20 -11.08 -6.27
CA ASP A 181 -3.03 -11.62 -4.92
C ASP A 181 -2.77 -10.52 -3.88
N CYS A 182 -2.43 -9.29 -4.29
CA CYS A 182 -2.31 -8.19 -3.35
C CYS A 182 -3.67 -7.55 -3.04
N VAL A 183 -4.64 -7.64 -3.97
CA VAL A 183 -5.95 -6.98 -3.85
C VAL A 183 -6.66 -7.34 -2.53
N PRO A 184 -6.84 -8.61 -2.14
CA PRO A 184 -7.50 -8.94 -0.87
C PRO A 184 -6.77 -8.34 0.35
N VAL A 185 -5.42 -8.39 0.35
CA VAL A 185 -4.60 -7.82 1.43
C VAL A 185 -4.84 -6.33 1.57
N LEU A 186 -4.92 -5.60 0.45
CA LEU A 186 -5.14 -4.15 0.47
C LEU A 186 -6.58 -3.78 0.83
N VAL A 187 -7.57 -4.56 0.41
CA VAL A 187 -8.97 -4.37 0.82
C VAL A 187 -9.07 -4.45 2.34
N ASP A 188 -8.46 -5.47 2.97
CA ASP A 188 -8.41 -5.62 4.44
C ASP A 188 -7.73 -4.43 5.14
N MET A 189 -6.76 -3.79 4.48
CA MET A 189 -6.04 -2.63 5.01
C MET A 189 -6.81 -1.31 4.87
N THR A 190 -7.88 -1.27 4.07
CA THR A 190 -8.58 -0.03 3.68
C THR A 190 -9.04 0.82 4.87
N PRO A 191 -9.66 0.27 5.94
CA PRO A 191 -10.08 1.09 7.09
C PRO A 191 -8.92 1.86 7.73
N ARG A 192 -7.74 1.23 7.82
CA ARG A 192 -6.53 1.88 8.35
C ARG A 192 -5.98 2.91 7.37
N TRP A 193 -6.01 2.61 6.08
CA TRP A 193 -5.61 3.55 5.02
C TRP A 193 -6.46 4.84 5.06
N LEU A 194 -7.78 4.69 5.05
CA LEU A 194 -8.72 5.81 5.17
C LEU A 194 -8.47 6.63 6.45
N GLY A 195 -8.15 5.96 7.57
CA GLY A 195 -7.76 6.65 8.81
C GLY A 195 -6.52 7.52 8.68
N MET A 196 -5.51 7.11 7.91
CA MET A 196 -4.31 7.92 7.66
C MET A 196 -4.56 9.07 6.66
N CYS A 197 -5.47 8.85 5.70
CA CYS A 197 -5.82 9.83 4.68
C CYS A 197 -6.87 10.84 5.14
N PHE A 198 -7.60 10.56 6.23
CA PHE A 198 -8.69 11.41 6.68
C PHE A 198 -8.22 12.84 6.98
N ARG A 199 -8.92 13.81 6.42
CA ARG A 199 -8.75 15.25 6.61
C ARG A 199 -10.06 15.77 7.20
N PRO A 200 -10.16 15.90 8.54
CA PRO A 200 -11.41 16.31 9.16
C PRO A 200 -11.79 17.73 8.73
N SER A 201 -13.09 17.94 8.55
CA SER A 201 -13.74 19.23 8.33
C SER A 201 -14.57 19.64 9.54
N GLU A 202 -15.30 20.75 9.43
CA GLU A 202 -16.35 21.08 10.39
C GLU A 202 -17.39 19.95 10.45
N LYS A 203 -17.96 19.77 11.65
CA LYS A 203 -19.00 18.79 11.89
C LYS A 203 -20.24 19.10 11.06
N LEU A 204 -20.73 18.09 10.34
CA LEU A 204 -21.88 18.22 9.47
C LEU A 204 -23.20 18.26 10.27
N PRO A 205 -24.22 19.00 9.80
CA PRO A 205 -25.57 18.96 10.38
C PRO A 205 -26.22 17.57 10.31
N LYS A 206 -25.90 16.80 9.26
CA LYS A 206 -26.31 15.41 9.04
C LYS A 206 -25.09 14.63 8.55
N PRO A 207 -24.80 13.44 9.10
CA PRO A 207 -23.75 12.58 8.56
C PRO A 207 -24.06 12.15 7.12
N VAL A 208 -23.00 11.96 6.33
CA VAL A 208 -23.07 11.32 5.01
C VAL A 208 -22.86 9.82 5.17
N VAL A 209 -23.70 9.02 4.53
CA VAL A 209 -23.59 7.55 4.51
C VAL A 209 -23.25 7.07 3.11
N TYR A 210 -22.05 6.53 2.95
CA TYR A 210 -21.63 5.81 1.75
C TYR A 210 -21.89 4.31 1.90
N GLY A 211 -22.46 3.69 0.88
CA GLY A 211 -22.51 2.24 0.73
C GLY A 211 -21.47 1.79 -0.30
N PHE A 212 -20.67 0.79 0.05
CA PHE A 212 -19.73 0.16 -0.89
C PHE A 212 -20.15 -1.28 -1.17
N ASP A 213 -20.06 -1.68 -2.43
CA ASP A 213 -20.22 -3.06 -2.90
C ASP A 213 -18.97 -3.42 -3.72
N VAL A 214 -18.01 -4.07 -3.07
CA VAL A 214 -16.70 -4.42 -3.63
C VAL A 214 -16.68 -5.92 -3.87
N ASP A 215 -16.70 -6.33 -5.14
CA ASP A 215 -16.80 -7.74 -5.54
C ASP A 215 -17.97 -8.51 -4.87
N GLY A 216 -19.08 -7.83 -4.56
CA GLY A 216 -20.24 -8.40 -3.86
C GLY A 216 -20.19 -8.29 -2.34
N GLU A 217 -19.04 -7.90 -1.76
CA GLU A 217 -18.91 -7.65 -0.33
C GLU A 217 -19.36 -6.23 0.01
N LYS A 218 -20.32 -6.14 0.93
CA LYS A 218 -20.99 -4.88 1.26
C LYS A 218 -20.48 -4.28 2.56
N SER A 219 -20.13 -3.01 2.50
CA SER A 219 -19.76 -2.22 3.68
C SER A 219 -20.42 -0.83 3.65
N GLN A 220 -20.37 -0.13 4.77
CA GLN A 220 -20.82 1.25 4.87
C GLN A 220 -19.77 2.12 5.53
N LEU A 221 -19.68 3.36 5.09
CA LEU A 221 -18.84 4.40 5.69
C LEU A 221 -19.72 5.58 6.06
N VAL A 222 -19.75 5.92 7.34
CA VAL A 222 -20.48 7.08 7.87
C VAL A 222 -19.46 8.17 8.18
N VAL A 223 -19.67 9.38 7.64
CA VAL A 223 -18.77 10.52 7.84
C VAL A 223 -19.55 11.67 8.49
N THR A 224 -19.06 12.18 9.61
CA THR A 224 -19.66 13.30 10.35
C THR A 224 -18.98 14.64 10.04
N GLY A 225 -18.03 14.65 9.11
CA GLY A 225 -17.15 15.78 8.80
C GLY A 225 -15.91 15.80 9.68
N ASP A 226 -16.08 15.72 11.00
CA ASP A 226 -15.00 15.71 12.00
C ASP A 226 -14.50 14.30 12.36
N ALA A 227 -15.26 13.26 12.03
CA ALA A 227 -14.92 11.86 12.23
C ALA A 227 -15.55 10.97 11.14
N PHE A 228 -15.15 9.70 11.10
CA PHE A 228 -15.78 8.69 10.28
C PHE A 228 -15.82 7.32 10.98
N GLU A 229 -16.70 6.45 10.52
CA GLU A 229 -16.82 5.06 10.97
C GLU A 229 -17.12 4.16 9.77
N MET A 230 -16.30 3.12 9.58
CA MET A 230 -16.53 2.09 8.56
C MET A 230 -17.07 0.82 9.21
N LYS A 231 -18.10 0.21 8.64
CA LYS A 231 -18.73 -1.01 9.17
C LYS A 231 -18.88 -2.08 8.08
N PRO A 232 -18.64 -3.37 8.39
CA PRO A 232 -18.71 -4.47 7.44
C PRO A 232 -20.16 -4.93 7.20
N GLU A 233 -21.09 -3.99 7.08
CA GLU A 233 -22.47 -4.29 6.72
C GLU A 233 -23.03 -3.29 5.71
N SER A 234 -24.04 -3.73 4.97
CA SER A 234 -24.70 -2.90 3.97
C SER A 234 -25.44 -1.72 4.60
N ALA A 235 -25.23 -0.52 4.05
CA ALA A 235 -26.03 0.65 4.38
C ALA A 235 -27.50 0.42 3.99
N ARG A 236 -28.43 0.69 4.91
CA ARG A 236 -29.87 0.56 4.63
C ARG A 236 -30.38 1.64 3.68
N ASN A 237 -29.94 2.88 3.92
CA ASN A 237 -30.31 4.07 3.15
C ASN A 237 -29.05 4.93 2.93
N PRO A 238 -28.13 4.50 2.07
CA PRO A 238 -26.95 5.30 1.75
C PRO A 238 -27.35 6.58 1.00
N ASP A 239 -26.68 7.69 1.29
CA ASP A 239 -26.79 8.92 0.49
C ASP A 239 -26.12 8.72 -0.89
N LEU A 240 -25.11 7.83 -0.95
CA LEU A 240 -24.48 7.36 -2.19
C LEU A 240 -24.04 5.89 -2.06
N SER A 241 -24.27 5.08 -3.10
CA SER A 241 -23.70 3.74 -3.25
C SER A 241 -22.70 3.70 -4.40
N LEU A 242 -21.56 3.05 -4.16
CA LEU A 242 -20.52 2.79 -5.15
C LEU A 242 -20.28 1.28 -5.24
N SER A 243 -20.32 0.73 -6.45
CA SER A 243 -19.96 -0.66 -6.75
C SER A 243 -18.78 -0.72 -7.70
N ALA A 244 -17.82 -1.59 -7.40
CA ALA A 244 -16.57 -1.74 -8.14
C ALA A 244 -15.94 -3.11 -7.86
N THR A 245 -14.95 -3.50 -8.67
CA THR A 245 -14.01 -4.57 -8.28
C THR A 245 -13.07 -4.10 -7.18
N GLY A 246 -12.43 -5.02 -6.46
CA GLY A 246 -11.42 -4.72 -5.45
C GLY A 246 -10.30 -3.83 -5.99
N GLU A 247 -9.78 -4.13 -7.18
CA GLU A 247 -8.77 -3.29 -7.84
C GLU A 247 -9.26 -1.86 -8.07
N GLN A 248 -10.46 -1.70 -8.65
CA GLN A 248 -11.02 -0.38 -8.97
C GLN A 248 -11.31 0.44 -7.71
N TYR A 249 -11.83 -0.23 -6.67
CA TYR A 249 -12.05 0.38 -5.36
C TYR A 249 -10.73 0.84 -4.71
N LEU A 250 -9.68 0.03 -4.80
CA LEU A 250 -8.35 0.39 -4.31
C LEU A 250 -7.76 1.56 -5.10
N LEU A 251 -7.77 1.52 -6.43
CA LEU A 251 -7.26 2.64 -7.24
C LEU A 251 -8.03 3.93 -6.93
N PHE A 252 -9.34 3.87 -6.70
CA PHE A 252 -10.13 5.02 -6.26
C PHE A 252 -9.72 5.52 -4.86
N THR A 253 -9.70 4.66 -3.85
CA THR A 253 -9.39 5.04 -2.45
C THR A 253 -7.92 5.44 -2.23
N TYR A 254 -7.01 5.03 -3.11
CA TYR A 254 -5.62 5.48 -3.13
C TYR A 254 -5.42 6.74 -4.01
N GLY A 255 -6.46 7.28 -4.65
CA GLY A 255 -6.38 8.49 -5.47
C GLY A 255 -5.68 8.30 -6.83
N ARG A 256 -5.61 7.06 -7.32
CA ARG A 256 -5.06 6.67 -8.64
C ARG A 256 -6.14 6.54 -9.71
N LEU A 257 -7.41 6.63 -9.32
CA LEU A 257 -8.59 6.71 -10.18
C LEU A 257 -9.51 7.77 -9.58
N THR A 258 -9.82 8.83 -10.32
CA THR A 258 -10.78 9.84 -9.85
C THR A 258 -12.20 9.28 -9.91
N ALA A 259 -13.11 9.83 -9.10
CA ALA A 259 -14.54 9.51 -9.21
C ALA A 259 -15.07 9.74 -10.65
N GLU A 260 -14.71 10.87 -11.26
CA GLU A 260 -15.12 11.25 -12.62
C GLU A 260 -14.64 10.22 -13.66
N ASP A 261 -13.34 9.92 -13.68
CA ASP A 261 -12.77 8.96 -14.63
C ASP A 261 -13.30 7.55 -14.38
N GLY A 262 -13.45 7.18 -13.10
CA GLY A 262 -13.97 5.88 -12.72
C GLY A 262 -15.39 5.65 -13.24
N ILE A 263 -16.26 6.64 -13.15
CA ILE A 263 -17.62 6.60 -13.71
C ILE A 263 -17.56 6.61 -15.24
N HIS A 264 -16.78 7.51 -15.84
CA HIS A 264 -16.69 7.66 -17.30
C HIS A 264 -16.20 6.38 -17.99
N LEU A 265 -15.21 5.70 -17.39
CA LEU A 265 -14.64 4.46 -17.89
C LEU A 265 -15.47 3.21 -17.52
N GLY A 266 -16.59 3.37 -16.80
CA GLY A 266 -17.44 2.26 -16.35
C GLY A 266 -16.77 1.36 -15.29
N ARG A 267 -15.76 1.89 -14.58
CA ARG A 267 -15.03 1.20 -13.51
C ARG A 267 -15.69 1.38 -12.14
N LEU A 268 -16.43 2.47 -11.95
CA LEU A 268 -17.20 2.76 -10.74
C LEU A 268 -18.67 2.91 -11.12
N ALA A 269 -19.51 1.99 -10.65
CA ALA A 269 -20.96 2.09 -10.80
C ALA A 269 -21.54 2.82 -9.59
N VAL A 270 -22.19 3.96 -9.81
CA VAL A 270 -22.61 4.86 -8.75
C VAL A 270 -24.12 5.12 -8.82
N THR A 271 -24.78 5.08 -7.66
CA THR A 271 -26.18 5.50 -7.51
C THR A 271 -26.33 6.41 -6.30
N GLY A 272 -27.14 7.46 -6.41
CA GLY A 272 -27.31 8.48 -5.37
C GLY A 272 -26.77 9.84 -5.83
N GLU A 273 -26.44 10.71 -4.88
CA GLU A 273 -26.01 12.07 -5.18
C GLU A 273 -24.49 12.15 -5.38
N ILE A 274 -24.06 12.26 -6.64
CA ILE A 274 -22.65 12.16 -7.09
C ILE A 274 -21.72 13.17 -6.40
N SER A 275 -22.20 14.34 -6.00
CA SER A 275 -21.43 15.35 -5.26
C SER A 275 -20.80 14.82 -3.96
N HIS A 276 -21.34 13.74 -3.41
CA HIS A 276 -20.74 13.07 -2.26
C HIS A 276 -19.40 12.38 -2.57
N LEU A 277 -19.12 12.02 -3.83
CA LEU A 277 -17.80 11.49 -4.21
C LEU A 277 -16.74 12.58 -4.24
N ASP A 278 -17.06 13.78 -4.73
CA ASP A 278 -16.16 14.94 -4.65
C ASP A 278 -15.81 15.23 -3.18
N GLN A 279 -16.80 15.17 -2.29
CA GLN A 279 -16.61 15.34 -0.85
C GLN A 279 -15.78 14.19 -0.23
N PHE A 280 -15.95 12.96 -0.72
CA PHE A 280 -15.12 11.82 -0.30
C PHE A 280 -13.64 12.07 -0.63
N GLU A 281 -13.34 12.55 -1.84
CA GLU A 281 -11.95 12.84 -2.26
C GLU A 281 -11.32 14.00 -1.47
N VAL A 282 -12.14 14.95 -0.98
CA VAL A 282 -11.69 16.01 -0.07
C VAL A 282 -11.33 15.45 1.31
N TRP A 283 -12.17 14.58 1.87
CA TRP A 283 -11.93 13.98 3.20
C TRP A 283 -10.84 12.92 3.18
N PHE A 284 -10.77 12.09 2.13
CA PHE A 284 -9.89 10.93 2.04
C PHE A 284 -8.90 11.08 0.91
N LYS A 285 -8.21 12.23 0.88
CA LYS A 285 -7.19 12.49 -0.13
C LYS A 285 -6.07 11.43 -0.02
N GLY A 286 -5.95 10.61 -1.06
CA GLY A 286 -4.82 9.68 -1.22
C GLY A 286 -3.50 10.42 -1.10
N LEU A 287 -2.48 9.77 -0.52
CA LEU A 287 -1.12 10.31 -0.46
C LEU A 287 -0.38 10.11 -1.77
#